data_AF-A0A4P2QAP9-F1
#
_entry.id   AF-A0A4P2QAP9-F1
#
_cell.length_a   1.000
_cell.length_b   1.000
_cell.length_c   1.000
_cell.angle_alpha   90.00
_cell.angle_beta   90.00
_cell.angle_gamma   90.00
#
_symmetry.space_group_name_H-M   'P 1'
#
loop_
_entity.id
_entity.type
_entity.pdbx_description
1 polymer ?
#
loop_
_entity_poly.entity_id
_entity_poly.type
_entity_poly.pdbx_seq_one_letter_code
_entity_poly.pdbx_strand_id
1 'polypeptide(L)'
;MLAGLAALAGACGPKEAVAPRPAAAAPPREAARVAHSGARREDLRLIPAEAYLRTYLRLFGGLTLAEAERRARGNDGAALFDAWQDYLAALGLPDYRLDLPRATQTNALMLAAFERLGIALCDRALEHDLKAKERVPIERRFIFAFDLPGQELDEAAFAPRFDVLHRTFLSYPARLAPPDREEKFFALYAGTVTRHRAKGAARSRFSPAEAGWAAVCYGLVRHPEFHLY
;
A
#
# COMPACT_ATOMS: atom_id res chain seq x y z
N MET A 1 -37.81 5.89 -77.34
CA MET A 1 -38.02 5.11 -76.09
C MET A 1 -36.74 5.18 -75.29
N LEU A 2 -36.85 5.52 -74.00
CA LEU A 2 -35.76 5.59 -73.02
C LEU A 2 -35.10 4.22 -72.81
N ALA A 3 -33.81 4.18 -72.46
CA ALA A 3 -33.35 4.02 -71.06
C ALA A 3 -31.90 3.52 -70.93
N GLY A 4 -31.21 4.03 -69.90
CA GLY A 4 -29.96 3.51 -69.32
C GLY A 4 -28.75 4.42 -69.58
N LEU A 5 -27.92 4.81 -68.62
CA LEU A 5 -27.81 4.49 -67.20
C LEU A 5 -26.88 5.56 -66.56
N ALA A 6 -27.00 5.78 -65.26
CA ALA A 6 -26.37 6.86 -64.51
C ALA A 6 -24.84 6.72 -64.32
N ALA A 7 -24.15 7.85 -64.14
CA ALA A 7 -22.99 7.96 -63.23
C ALA A 7 -22.70 9.42 -62.82
N LEU A 8 -22.83 9.67 -61.50
CA LEU A 8 -22.01 10.50 -60.61
C LEU A 8 -21.35 11.78 -61.16
N ALA A 9 -21.84 12.93 -60.69
CA ALA A 9 -21.04 14.16 -60.56
C ALA A 9 -21.28 14.79 -59.19
N GLY A 10 -20.18 15.07 -58.49
CA GLY A 10 -20.15 15.56 -57.12
C GLY A 10 -20.63 16.99 -56.97
N ALA A 11 -21.13 17.30 -55.77
CA ALA A 11 -21.49 18.66 -55.37
C ALA A 11 -20.58 19.12 -54.23
N CYS A 12 -19.58 19.94 -54.56
CA CYS A 12 -18.95 20.84 -53.61
C CYS A 12 -19.96 21.94 -53.26
N GLY A 13 -20.52 21.90 -52.06
CA GLY A 13 -21.24 23.02 -51.45
C GLY A 13 -20.30 23.95 -50.66
N PRO A 14 -20.65 25.23 -50.48
CA PRO A 14 -19.77 26.23 -49.85
C PRO A 14 -19.58 25.97 -48.35
N LYS A 15 -18.40 26.33 -47.83
CA LYS A 15 -18.04 26.16 -46.40
C LYS A 15 -18.81 27.16 -45.54
N GLU A 16 -19.59 26.64 -44.61
CA GLU A 16 -20.35 27.41 -43.62
C GLU A 16 -19.40 28.10 -42.62
N ALA A 17 -19.52 29.41 -42.45
CA ALA A 17 -18.71 30.19 -41.53
C ALA A 17 -19.22 29.99 -40.10
N VAL A 18 -18.41 29.36 -39.25
CA VAL A 18 -18.71 29.15 -37.82
C VAL A 18 -18.49 30.47 -37.07
N ALA A 19 -19.56 31.01 -36.47
CA ALA A 19 -19.46 32.16 -35.59
C ALA A 19 -18.65 31.82 -34.32
N PRO A 20 -17.82 32.74 -33.79
CA PRO A 20 -17.05 32.49 -32.57
C PRO A 20 -17.98 32.31 -31.37
N ARG A 21 -17.85 31.15 -30.72
CA ARG A 21 -18.56 30.81 -29.48
C ARG A 21 -18.12 31.79 -28.37
N PRO A 22 -19.04 32.39 -27.60
CA PRO A 22 -18.64 33.21 -26.45
C PRO A 22 -17.88 32.33 -25.47
N ALA A 23 -16.76 32.86 -24.94
CA ALA A 23 -15.93 32.17 -23.95
C ALA A 23 -16.82 31.77 -22.77
N ALA A 24 -17.02 30.46 -22.60
CA ALA A 24 -17.71 29.93 -21.43
C ALA A 24 -16.90 30.35 -20.20
N ALA A 25 -17.57 31.04 -19.27
CA ALA A 25 -17.03 31.38 -17.97
C ALA A 25 -16.40 30.14 -17.34
N ALA A 26 -15.20 30.31 -16.77
CA ALA A 26 -14.51 29.26 -16.04
C ALA A 26 -15.46 28.62 -15.02
N PRO A 27 -15.53 27.28 -14.92
CA PRO A 27 -16.43 26.63 -13.99
C PRO A 27 -16.05 27.04 -12.56
N PRO A 28 -17.03 27.29 -11.67
CA PRO A 28 -16.73 27.56 -10.27
C PRO A 28 -16.01 26.34 -9.68
N ARG A 29 -15.07 26.58 -8.76
CA ARG A 29 -14.32 25.56 -8.01
C ARG A 29 -15.28 24.62 -7.29
N GLU A 30 -15.72 23.58 -7.99
CA GLU A 30 -16.40 22.44 -7.38
C GLU A 30 -15.32 21.67 -6.62
N ALA A 31 -15.37 21.78 -5.30
CA ALA A 31 -14.66 20.89 -4.41
C ALA A 31 -14.82 19.47 -4.94
N ALA A 32 -13.69 18.80 -5.20
CA ALA A 32 -13.64 17.43 -5.66
C ALA A 32 -14.37 16.56 -4.63
N ARG A 33 -15.68 16.39 -4.82
CA ARG A 33 -16.46 15.35 -4.16
C ARG A 33 -15.93 14.06 -4.78
N VAL A 34 -14.99 13.43 -4.07
CA VAL A 34 -14.71 12.02 -4.26
C VAL A 34 -16.07 11.33 -4.34
N ALA A 35 -16.34 10.61 -5.44
CA ALA A 35 -17.60 9.93 -5.63
C ALA A 35 -17.77 8.94 -4.47
N HIS A 36 -18.59 9.29 -3.49
CA HIS A 36 -18.93 8.38 -2.41
C HIS A 36 -19.86 7.35 -3.02
N SER A 37 -19.47 6.07 -2.95
CA SER A 37 -20.32 4.98 -3.39
C SER A 37 -21.66 5.05 -2.67
N GLY A 38 -22.74 5.20 -3.43
CA GLY A 38 -24.13 5.10 -2.94
C GLY A 38 -24.59 3.65 -2.76
N ALA A 39 -23.68 2.67 -2.90
CA ALA A 39 -23.98 1.28 -2.60
C ALA A 39 -24.46 1.17 -1.15
N ARG A 40 -25.50 0.37 -0.94
CA ARG A 40 -25.98 0.04 0.40
C ARG A 40 -24.78 -0.48 1.21
N ARG A 41 -24.54 0.11 2.39
CA ARG A 41 -23.54 -0.40 3.33
C ARG A 41 -24.08 -1.74 3.85
N GLU A 42 -23.76 -2.81 3.14
CA GLU A 42 -23.89 -4.17 3.67
C GLU A 42 -22.92 -4.30 4.84
N ASP A 43 -23.27 -5.12 5.84
CA ASP A 43 -22.29 -5.51 6.86
C ASP A 43 -21.01 -5.97 6.18
N LEU A 44 -19.85 -5.56 6.72
CA LEU A 44 -18.52 -5.93 6.19
C LEU A 44 -18.53 -7.41 5.80
N ARG A 45 -18.47 -7.70 4.49
CA ARG A 45 -18.43 -9.08 4.00
C ARG A 45 -17.20 -9.73 4.59
N LEU A 46 -17.45 -10.73 5.44
CA LEU A 46 -16.43 -11.49 6.14
C LEU A 46 -15.48 -12.14 5.13
N ILE A 47 -14.21 -11.78 5.18
CA ILE A 47 -13.17 -12.39 4.34
C ILE A 47 -12.62 -13.60 5.10
N PRO A 48 -12.67 -14.83 4.55
CA PRO A 48 -12.01 -15.98 5.14
C PRO A 48 -10.52 -15.70 5.38
N ALA A 49 -9.95 -16.23 6.46
CA ALA A 49 -8.55 -16.00 6.82
C ALA A 49 -7.59 -16.30 5.65
N GLU A 50 -7.88 -17.30 4.83
CA GLU A 50 -7.10 -17.67 3.65
C GLU A 50 -7.10 -16.59 2.56
N ALA A 51 -8.25 -15.93 2.36
CA ALA A 51 -8.39 -14.87 1.37
C ALA A 51 -7.69 -13.59 1.85
N TYR A 52 -7.81 -13.27 3.14
CA TYR A 52 -7.08 -12.16 3.75
C TYR A 52 -5.57 -12.39 3.69
N LEU A 53 -5.12 -13.59 4.06
CA LEU A 53 -3.72 -14.02 4.01
C LEU A 53 -3.13 -13.94 2.60
N ARG A 54 -3.85 -14.42 1.58
CA ARG A 54 -3.39 -14.36 0.19
C ARG A 54 -3.24 -12.92 -0.31
N THR A 55 -4.20 -12.06 0.02
CA THR A 55 -4.15 -10.63 -0.33
C THR A 55 -2.97 -9.94 0.36
N TYR A 56 -2.79 -10.22 1.64
CA TYR A 56 -1.69 -9.69 2.44
C TYR A 56 -0.31 -10.08 1.89
N LEU A 57 -0.11 -11.37 1.56
CA LEU A 57 1.16 -11.84 1.01
C LEU A 57 1.43 -11.33 -0.41
N ARG A 58 0.38 -10.96 -1.15
CA ARG A 58 0.52 -10.34 -2.48
C ARG A 58 1.23 -8.99 -2.42
N LEU A 59 1.03 -8.23 -1.35
CA LEU A 59 1.71 -6.94 -1.13
C LEU A 59 3.23 -7.09 -0.98
N PHE A 60 3.67 -8.20 -0.41
CA PHE A 60 5.09 -8.49 -0.18
C PHE A 60 5.73 -9.26 -1.35
N GLY A 61 5.19 -9.11 -2.56
CA GLY A 61 5.71 -9.75 -3.78
C GLY A 61 5.09 -11.10 -4.10
N GLY A 62 3.93 -11.44 -3.52
CA GLY A 62 3.25 -12.70 -3.84
C GLY A 62 3.87 -13.91 -3.17
N LEU A 63 4.37 -13.76 -1.94
CA LEU A 63 5.02 -14.84 -1.21
C LEU A 63 4.05 -15.99 -0.93
N THR A 64 4.56 -17.22 -1.00
CA THR A 64 3.89 -18.36 -0.36
C THR A 64 3.99 -18.26 1.17
N LEU A 65 3.16 -19.00 1.90
CA LEU A 65 3.22 -19.01 3.37
C LEU A 65 4.58 -19.39 3.91
N ALA A 66 5.18 -20.44 3.33
CA ALA A 66 6.48 -20.93 3.74
C ALA A 66 7.58 -19.91 3.42
N GLU A 67 7.49 -19.18 2.30
CA GLU A 67 8.43 -18.09 1.99
C GLU A 67 8.28 -16.91 2.94
N ALA A 68 7.04 -16.53 3.26
CA ALA A 68 6.75 -15.45 4.20
C ALA A 68 7.31 -15.75 5.59
N GLU A 69 7.09 -16.97 6.10
CA GLU A 69 7.65 -17.41 7.38
C GLU A 69 9.18 -17.41 7.34
N ARG A 70 9.79 -18.07 6.34
CA ARG A 70 11.26 -18.11 6.22
C ARG A 70 11.86 -16.72 6.18
N ARG A 71 11.26 -15.81 5.41
CA ARG A 71 11.73 -14.44 5.28
C ARG A 71 11.56 -13.68 6.59
N ALA A 72 10.40 -13.77 7.23
CA ALA A 72 10.11 -13.07 8.48
C ALA A 72 11.01 -13.55 9.64
N ARG A 73 11.14 -14.88 9.80
CA ARG A 73 12.05 -15.48 10.80
C ARG A 73 13.49 -15.07 10.55
N GLY A 74 13.94 -15.13 9.30
CA GLY A 74 15.33 -14.96 8.93
C GLY A 74 16.24 -16.05 9.52
N ASN A 75 17.52 -16.02 9.12
CA ASN A 75 18.53 -16.98 9.58
C ASN A 75 19.50 -16.35 10.60
N ASP A 76 19.14 -15.18 11.14
CA ASP A 76 19.98 -14.32 11.99
C ASP A 76 19.72 -14.48 13.49
N GLY A 77 18.85 -15.42 13.88
CA GLY A 77 18.50 -15.70 15.27
C GLY A 77 17.60 -14.65 15.94
N ALA A 78 17.18 -13.60 15.23
CA ALA A 78 16.31 -12.55 15.77
C ALA A 78 14.82 -12.93 15.80
N ALA A 79 14.43 -14.01 15.10
CA ALA A 79 13.09 -14.59 15.03
C ALA A 79 11.96 -13.54 15.13
N LEU A 80 11.93 -12.61 14.16
CA LEU A 80 10.99 -11.47 14.18
C LEU A 80 9.52 -11.88 14.04
N PHE A 81 9.31 -13.11 13.59
CA PHE A 81 8.02 -13.77 13.53
C PHE A 81 8.22 -15.19 14.04
N ASP A 82 7.18 -15.73 14.67
CA ASP A 82 7.19 -17.13 15.12
C ASP A 82 6.84 -18.03 13.91
N ALA A 83 6.30 -19.21 14.15
CA ALA A 83 5.98 -20.12 13.06
C ALA A 83 4.48 -20.11 12.77
N TRP A 84 4.07 -20.36 11.51
CA TRP A 84 2.65 -20.28 11.15
C TRP A 84 1.77 -21.19 11.98
N GLN A 85 2.28 -22.37 12.36
CA GLN A 85 1.57 -23.33 13.20
C GLN A 85 1.13 -22.75 14.55
N ASP A 86 1.84 -21.76 15.08
CA ASP A 86 1.51 -21.14 16.37
C ASP A 86 0.27 -20.22 16.25
N TYR A 87 -0.14 -19.91 15.02
CA TYR A 87 -1.24 -19.01 14.71
C TYR A 87 -2.40 -19.70 13.97
N LEU A 88 -2.26 -20.93 13.46
CA LEU A 88 -3.30 -21.57 12.64
C LEU A 88 -4.66 -21.62 13.35
N ALA A 89 -4.67 -22.13 14.59
CA ALA A 89 -5.87 -22.19 15.43
C ALA A 89 -6.46 -20.79 15.70
N ALA A 90 -5.62 -19.81 15.99
CA ALA A 90 -5.99 -18.42 16.22
C ALA A 90 -6.60 -17.74 14.99
N LEU A 91 -6.12 -18.11 13.81
CA LEU A 91 -6.57 -17.61 12.51
C LEU A 91 -7.80 -18.36 12.00
N GLY A 92 -8.28 -19.39 12.72
CA GLY A 92 -9.39 -20.23 12.27
C GLY A 92 -9.05 -21.10 11.06
N LEU A 93 -7.75 -21.25 10.76
CA LEU A 93 -7.24 -22.15 9.74
C LEU A 93 -7.23 -23.58 10.29
N PRO A 94 -7.44 -24.60 9.46
CA PRO A 94 -7.36 -25.99 9.90
C PRO A 94 -5.98 -26.30 10.50
N ASP A 95 -5.96 -26.72 11.76
CA ASP A 95 -4.80 -27.32 12.40
C ASP A 95 -5.09 -28.81 12.61
N TYR A 96 -4.36 -29.68 11.90
CA TYR A 96 -4.56 -31.13 12.02
C TYR A 96 -4.18 -31.69 13.39
N ARG A 97 -3.54 -30.89 14.25
CA ARG A 97 -3.19 -31.26 15.63
C ARG A 97 -4.32 -30.94 16.61
N LEU A 98 -5.23 -30.05 16.24
CA LEU A 98 -6.30 -29.53 17.10
C LEU A 98 -7.61 -29.52 16.32
N ASP A 99 -8.55 -30.37 16.71
CA ASP A 99 -9.87 -30.42 16.08
C ASP A 99 -10.73 -29.23 16.54
N LEU A 100 -10.44 -28.05 15.97
CA LEU A 100 -11.12 -26.79 16.25
C LEU A 100 -12.07 -26.44 15.11
N PRO A 101 -13.29 -25.97 15.41
CA PRO A 101 -14.19 -25.45 14.39
C PRO A 101 -13.55 -24.24 13.72
N ARG A 102 -13.65 -24.17 12.38
CA ARG A 102 -13.16 -23.01 11.61
C ARG A 102 -13.80 -21.73 12.14
N ALA A 103 -12.97 -20.72 12.40
CA ALA A 103 -13.50 -19.40 12.70
C ALA A 103 -14.16 -18.85 11.44
N THR A 104 -15.41 -18.40 11.58
CA THR A 104 -16.19 -17.82 10.47
C THR A 104 -16.04 -16.29 10.41
N GLN A 105 -15.28 -15.70 11.34
CA GLN A 105 -15.15 -14.25 11.51
C GLN A 105 -13.69 -13.85 11.77
N THR A 106 -13.33 -12.65 11.31
CA THR A 106 -12.09 -11.98 11.73
C THR A 106 -12.14 -11.72 13.23
N ASN A 107 -11.08 -12.10 13.94
CA ASN A 107 -10.96 -11.89 15.38
C ASN A 107 -9.72 -11.05 15.72
N ALA A 108 -9.64 -10.51 16.94
CA ALA A 108 -8.53 -9.65 17.35
C ALA A 108 -7.16 -10.35 17.30
N LEU A 109 -7.12 -11.66 17.55
CA LEU A 109 -5.89 -12.44 17.50
C LEU A 109 -5.40 -12.62 16.06
N MET A 110 -6.32 -12.73 15.11
CA MET A 110 -6.02 -12.73 13.68
C MET A 110 -5.39 -11.40 13.24
N LEU A 111 -6.01 -10.27 13.60
CA LEU A 111 -5.45 -8.95 13.29
C LEU A 111 -4.05 -8.78 13.90
N ALA A 112 -3.88 -9.14 15.17
CA ALA A 112 -2.58 -9.08 15.84
C ALA A 112 -1.52 -9.96 15.18
N ALA A 113 -1.87 -11.17 14.72
CA ALA A 113 -0.94 -12.05 14.00
C ALA A 113 -0.50 -11.44 12.66
N PHE A 114 -1.43 -10.84 11.91
CA PHE A 114 -1.12 -10.16 10.65
C PHE A 114 -0.29 -8.91 10.85
N GLU A 115 -0.57 -8.11 11.88
CA GLU A 115 0.25 -6.96 12.25
C GLU A 115 1.68 -7.40 12.58
N ARG A 116 1.86 -8.44 13.41
CA ARG A 116 3.18 -8.97 13.77
C ARG A 116 3.95 -9.45 12.55
N LEU A 117 3.28 -10.20 11.66
CA LEU A 117 3.88 -10.61 10.39
C LEU A 117 4.27 -9.41 9.52
N GLY A 118 3.39 -8.42 9.39
CA GLY A 118 3.63 -7.24 8.57
C GLY A 118 4.82 -6.44 9.03
N ILE A 119 4.95 -6.25 10.34
CA ILE A 119 6.10 -5.58 10.95
C ILE A 119 7.38 -6.35 10.63
N ALA A 120 7.38 -7.68 10.79
CA ALA A 120 8.52 -8.51 10.46
C ALA A 120 8.86 -8.42 8.95
N LEU A 121 7.86 -8.45 8.07
CA LEU A 121 8.07 -8.33 6.62
C LEU A 121 8.50 -6.92 6.20
N CYS A 122 8.03 -5.85 6.85
CA CYS A 122 8.52 -4.48 6.68
C CYS A 122 10.01 -4.40 7.00
N ASP A 123 10.46 -5.02 8.10
CA ASP A 123 11.87 -5.05 8.47
C ASP A 123 12.72 -5.76 7.43
N ARG A 124 12.26 -6.94 7.01
CA ARG A 124 12.97 -7.75 6.01
C ARG A 124 12.92 -7.12 4.62
N ALA A 125 11.88 -6.35 4.32
CA ALA A 125 11.83 -5.54 3.11
C ALA A 125 12.82 -4.38 3.20
N LEU A 126 12.94 -3.70 4.34
CA LEU A 126 13.89 -2.61 4.52
C LEU A 126 15.34 -3.11 4.44
N GLU A 127 15.64 -4.23 5.08
CA GLU A 127 16.97 -4.86 5.04
C GLU A 127 17.40 -5.18 3.60
N HIS A 128 16.46 -5.70 2.80
CA HIS A 128 16.69 -6.03 1.41
C HIS A 128 16.73 -4.79 0.50
N ASP A 129 15.73 -3.92 0.59
CA ASP A 129 15.48 -2.84 -0.37
C ASP A 129 16.43 -1.65 -0.14
N LEU A 130 16.76 -1.34 1.12
CA LEU A 130 17.45 -0.09 1.50
C LEU A 130 18.80 -0.33 2.19
N LYS A 131 19.00 -1.46 2.87
CA LYS A 131 20.24 -1.74 3.65
C LYS A 131 21.18 -2.74 2.98
N ALA A 132 20.78 -3.37 1.88
CA ALA A 132 21.61 -4.35 1.19
C ALA A 132 22.97 -3.75 0.81
N LYS A 133 24.04 -4.54 0.97
CA LYS A 133 25.42 -4.12 0.63
C LYS A 133 25.53 -3.69 -0.83
N GLU A 134 24.89 -4.45 -1.71
CA GLU A 134 24.69 -4.10 -3.11
C GLU A 134 23.34 -3.41 -3.25
N ARG A 135 23.32 -2.26 -3.92
CA ARG A 135 22.09 -1.51 -4.13
C ARG A 135 21.12 -2.31 -4.98
N VAL A 136 19.97 -2.66 -4.41
CA VAL A 136 18.88 -3.30 -5.15
C VAL A 136 18.24 -2.26 -6.09
N PRO A 137 18.10 -2.53 -7.40
CA PRO A 137 17.40 -1.64 -8.32
C PRO A 137 15.92 -1.44 -7.91
N ILE A 138 15.36 -0.25 -8.15
CA ILE A 138 14.00 0.11 -7.69
C ILE A 138 12.95 -0.88 -8.20
N GLU A 139 13.07 -1.34 -9.45
CA GLU A 139 12.18 -2.30 -10.09
C GLU A 139 12.20 -3.70 -9.47
N ARG A 140 13.16 -3.97 -8.58
CA ARG A 140 13.28 -5.23 -7.81
C ARG A 140 12.88 -5.06 -6.35
N ARG A 141 12.45 -3.88 -5.93
CA ARG A 141 11.98 -3.58 -4.57
C ARG A 141 10.47 -3.72 -4.53
N PHE A 142 9.95 -4.35 -3.48
CA PHE A 142 8.51 -4.60 -3.34
C PHE A 142 7.82 -3.55 -2.48
N ILE A 143 8.49 -3.08 -1.42
CA ILE A 143 7.90 -2.14 -0.47
C ILE A 143 8.54 -0.76 -0.63
N PHE A 144 9.86 -0.69 -0.48
CA PHE A 144 10.58 0.58 -0.50
C PHE A 144 11.10 0.90 -1.90
N ALA A 145 10.18 0.99 -2.86
CA ALA A 145 10.45 1.27 -4.28
C ALA A 145 10.79 2.76 -4.55
N PHE A 146 11.73 3.30 -3.77
CA PHE A 146 12.25 4.66 -3.88
C PHE A 146 13.65 4.73 -3.23
N ASP A 147 14.45 5.72 -3.61
CA ASP A 147 15.76 5.93 -3.00
C ASP A 147 15.72 6.89 -1.82
N LEU A 148 16.53 6.60 -0.80
CA LEU A 148 16.75 7.50 0.32
C LEU A 148 17.75 8.60 -0.07
N PRO A 149 17.48 9.87 0.30
CA PRO A 149 18.49 10.91 0.20
C PRO A 149 19.61 10.63 1.21
N GLY A 150 20.85 11.00 0.87
CA GLY A 150 21.99 10.90 1.79
C GLY A 150 21.98 11.94 2.92
N GLN A 151 21.02 12.88 2.87
CA GLN A 151 20.82 13.94 3.85
C GLN A 151 19.50 13.74 4.60
N GLU A 152 19.31 14.51 5.66
CA GLU A 152 18.08 14.47 6.45
C GLU A 152 16.86 14.85 5.60
N LEU A 153 15.74 14.17 5.87
CA LEU A 153 14.51 14.26 5.10
C LEU A 153 13.62 15.35 5.68
N ASP A 154 13.32 16.38 4.89
CA ASP A 154 12.23 17.31 5.19
C ASP A 154 10.89 16.78 4.65
N GLU A 155 9.81 17.48 4.96
CA GLU A 155 8.45 17.08 4.57
C GLU A 155 8.30 16.98 3.04
N ALA A 156 8.90 17.93 2.30
CA ALA A 156 8.86 17.96 0.85
C ALA A 156 9.57 16.75 0.22
N ALA A 157 10.71 16.31 0.80
CA ALA A 157 11.38 15.09 0.39
C ALA A 157 10.63 13.84 0.87
N PHE A 158 9.85 13.90 1.94
CA PHE A 158 9.12 12.77 2.50
C PHE A 158 7.91 12.39 1.64
N ALA A 159 7.11 13.38 1.27
CA ALA A 159 5.87 13.26 0.53
C ALA A 159 5.92 12.25 -0.65
N PRO A 160 6.83 12.38 -1.64
CA PRO A 160 6.83 11.48 -2.81
C PRO A 160 7.16 10.03 -2.44
N ARG A 161 7.91 9.80 -1.36
CA ARG A 161 8.28 8.45 -0.89
C ARG A 161 7.17 7.82 -0.08
N PHE A 162 6.50 8.63 0.73
CA PHE A 162 5.29 8.23 1.42
C PHE A 162 4.18 7.87 0.42
N ASP A 163 4.01 8.61 -0.67
CA ASP A 163 3.02 8.29 -1.73
C ASP A 163 3.26 6.89 -2.33
N VAL A 164 4.52 6.47 -2.48
CA VAL A 164 4.85 5.09 -2.92
C VAL A 164 4.31 4.07 -1.93
N LEU A 165 4.63 4.21 -0.64
CA LEU A 165 4.14 3.28 0.39
C LEU A 165 2.61 3.32 0.51
N HIS A 166 2.03 4.51 0.47
CA HIS A 166 0.59 4.70 0.56
C HIS A 166 -0.14 3.99 -0.58
N ARG A 167 0.37 4.07 -1.81
CA ARG A 167 -0.17 3.30 -2.95
C ARG A 167 0.05 1.81 -2.79
N THR A 168 1.20 1.38 -2.28
CA THR A 168 1.48 -0.04 -2.07
C THR A 168 0.50 -0.64 -1.07
N PHE A 169 0.28 0.00 0.08
CA PHE A 169 -0.56 -0.56 1.15
C PHE A 169 -2.04 -0.26 0.97
N LEU A 170 -2.41 0.95 0.54
CA LEU A 170 -3.81 1.39 0.48
C LEU A 170 -4.34 1.47 -0.96
N SER A 171 -3.55 1.12 -1.96
CA SER A 171 -3.95 1.08 -3.38
C SER A 171 -4.36 2.43 -4.00
N TYR A 172 -4.15 3.56 -3.31
CA TYR A 172 -4.44 4.89 -3.85
C TYR A 172 -3.38 5.95 -3.42
N PRO A 173 -3.25 7.08 -4.14
CA PRO A 173 -2.29 8.13 -3.82
C PRO A 173 -2.58 8.85 -2.50
N ALA A 174 -1.54 9.21 -1.73
CA ALA A 174 -1.66 9.88 -0.43
C ALA A 174 -2.44 11.20 -0.49
N ARG A 175 -2.34 11.94 -1.60
CA ARG A 175 -3.08 13.20 -1.82
C ARG A 175 -4.61 13.08 -1.83
N LEU A 176 -5.16 11.87 -1.99
CA LEU A 176 -6.60 11.61 -1.95
C LEU A 176 -7.08 11.16 -0.56
N ALA A 177 -6.16 10.94 0.38
CA ALA A 177 -6.48 10.56 1.73
C ALA A 177 -7.15 11.72 2.47
N PRO A 178 -7.88 11.45 3.57
CA PRO A 178 -8.26 12.44 4.56
C PRO A 178 -7.13 13.42 4.87
N PRO A 179 -7.44 14.70 5.14
CA PRO A 179 -6.44 15.72 5.40
C PRO A 179 -5.49 15.30 6.52
N ASP A 180 -4.26 15.82 6.45
CA ASP A 180 -3.16 15.62 7.41
C ASP A 180 -2.57 14.19 7.44
N ARG A 181 -2.95 13.30 6.52
CA ARG A 181 -2.37 11.96 6.38
C ARG A 181 -0.85 12.02 6.27
N GLU A 182 -0.36 12.82 5.33
CA GLU A 182 1.07 12.97 5.04
C GLU A 182 1.81 13.57 6.24
N GLU A 183 1.29 14.66 6.82
CA GLU A 183 1.85 15.32 8.01
C GLU A 183 1.96 14.35 9.19
N LYS A 184 0.92 13.56 9.49
CA LYS A 184 0.94 12.58 10.58
C LYS A 184 1.99 11.51 10.39
N PHE A 185 2.14 10.99 9.17
CA PHE A 185 3.16 10.00 8.87
C PHE A 185 4.57 10.61 8.83
N PHE A 186 4.71 11.87 8.42
CA PHE A 186 5.96 12.60 8.55
C PHE A 186 6.35 12.82 10.01
N ALA A 187 5.41 13.20 10.87
CA ALA A 187 5.64 13.32 12.31
C ALA A 187 6.05 11.98 12.94
N LEU A 188 5.44 10.87 12.52
CA LEU A 188 5.85 9.52 12.93
C LEU A 188 7.29 9.21 12.52
N TYR A 189 7.65 9.50 11.27
CA TYR A 189 9.01 9.35 10.74
C TYR A 189 10.01 10.17 11.57
N ALA A 190 9.80 11.49 11.64
CA ALA A 190 10.70 12.43 12.30
C ALA A 190 10.86 12.10 13.79
N GLY A 191 9.75 11.86 14.49
CA GLY A 191 9.78 11.48 15.91
C GLY A 191 10.54 10.18 16.16
N THR A 192 10.48 9.22 15.24
CA THR A 192 11.25 7.97 15.35
C THR A 192 12.74 8.21 15.13
N VAL A 193 13.11 9.00 14.11
CA VAL A 193 14.51 9.41 13.86
C VAL A 193 15.09 10.12 15.09
N THR A 194 14.35 11.07 15.67
CA THR A 194 14.78 11.80 16.87
C THR A 194 15.03 10.86 18.05
N ARG A 195 14.10 9.94 18.33
CA ARG A 195 14.26 8.95 19.43
C ARG A 195 15.46 8.03 19.20
N HIS A 196 15.72 7.61 17.97
CA HIS A 196 16.88 6.78 17.64
C HIS A 196 18.22 7.50 17.78
N ARG A 197 18.24 8.83 17.60
CA ARG A 197 19.45 9.65 17.78
C ARG A 197 19.69 10.07 19.24
N ALA A 198 18.69 9.93 20.11
CA ALA A 198 18.79 10.36 21.49
C ALA A 198 19.95 9.66 22.22
N LYS A 199 20.67 10.40 23.05
CA LYS A 199 21.76 9.85 23.86
C LYS A 199 21.21 8.74 24.77
N GLY A 200 21.81 7.55 24.70
CA GLY A 200 21.35 6.39 25.48
C GLY A 200 20.20 5.61 24.84
N ALA A 201 19.83 5.91 23.58
CA ALA A 201 18.88 5.10 22.84
C ALA A 201 19.36 3.64 22.75
N ALA A 202 18.40 2.71 22.79
CA ALA A 202 18.68 1.29 22.63
C ALA A 202 19.39 1.03 21.30
N ARG A 203 20.38 0.13 21.32
CA ARG A 203 21.07 -0.26 20.09
C ARG A 203 20.06 -0.90 19.14
N SER A 204 20.01 -0.38 17.92
CA SER A 204 19.20 -0.91 16.84
C SER A 204 20.08 -1.39 15.70
N ARG A 205 19.60 -2.40 14.97
CA ARG A 205 20.21 -2.81 13.71
C ARG A 205 19.99 -1.80 12.58
N PHE A 206 19.06 -0.86 12.75
CA PHE A 206 18.73 0.16 11.76
C PHE A 206 19.40 1.48 12.10
N SER A 207 19.87 2.18 11.07
CA SER A 207 20.19 3.60 11.19
C SER A 207 18.93 4.40 11.57
N PRO A 208 19.05 5.63 12.10
CA PRO A 208 17.87 6.42 12.46
C PRO A 208 16.88 6.61 11.30
N ALA A 209 17.38 6.87 10.09
CA ALA A 209 16.55 7.04 8.90
C ALA A 209 15.86 5.74 8.48
N GLU A 210 16.57 4.60 8.53
CA GLU A 210 16.00 3.28 8.31
C GLU A 210 14.89 2.97 9.33
N ALA A 211 15.14 3.24 10.61
CA ALA A 211 14.15 3.03 11.66
C ALA A 211 12.89 3.91 11.45
N GLY A 212 13.07 5.14 10.97
CA GLY A 212 11.96 6.00 10.57
C GLY A 212 11.10 5.39 9.46
N TRP A 213 11.71 4.85 8.39
CA TRP A 213 10.98 4.22 7.30
C TRP A 213 10.34 2.88 7.70
N ALA A 214 11.00 2.10 8.55
CA ALA A 214 10.40 0.92 9.16
C ALA A 214 9.12 1.30 9.93
N ALA A 215 9.18 2.35 10.76
CA ALA A 215 8.03 2.83 11.52
C ALA A 215 6.87 3.30 10.64
N VAL A 216 7.14 3.99 9.52
CA VAL A 216 6.11 4.36 8.54
C VAL A 216 5.45 3.12 7.93
N CYS A 217 6.24 2.11 7.55
CA CYS A 217 5.72 0.84 7.04
C CYS A 217 4.84 0.12 8.08
N TYR A 218 5.26 0.09 9.36
CA TYR A 218 4.44 -0.48 10.43
C TYR A 218 3.13 0.29 10.63
N GLY A 219 3.18 1.63 10.53
CA GLY A 219 2.00 2.46 10.64
C GLY A 219 0.96 2.17 9.56
N LEU A 220 1.41 1.83 8.34
CA LEU A 220 0.53 1.43 7.23
C LEU A 220 -0.01 0.01 7.42
N VAL A 221 0.81 -0.93 7.88
CA VAL A 221 0.37 -2.30 8.26
C VAL A 221 -0.75 -2.28 9.30
N ARG A 222 -0.67 -1.35 10.27
CA ARG A 222 -1.67 -1.19 11.34
C ARG A 222 -2.80 -0.22 10.98
N HIS A 223 -2.80 0.32 9.76
CA HIS A 223 -3.74 1.36 9.41
C HIS A 223 -5.16 0.77 9.28
N PRO A 224 -6.21 1.37 9.87
CA PRO A 224 -7.56 0.79 9.80
C PRO A 224 -8.06 0.59 8.36
N GLU A 225 -7.75 1.51 7.45
CA GLU A 225 -8.11 1.37 6.03
C GLU A 225 -7.40 0.20 5.34
N PHE A 226 -6.25 -0.23 5.85
CA PHE A 226 -5.53 -1.37 5.32
C PHE A 226 -6.34 -2.66 5.46
N HIS A 227 -7.13 -2.78 6.53
CA HIS A 227 -8.00 -3.94 6.78
C HIS A 227 -9.31 -3.91 5.97
N LEU A 228 -9.55 -2.85 5.18
CA LEU A 228 -10.75 -2.71 4.34
C LEU A 228 -10.55 -3.21 2.89
N TYR A 229 -9.31 -3.52 2.50
CA TYR A 229 -8.91 -3.91 1.15
C TYR A 229 -8.21 -5.27 1.13
#